data_AF-A0A538N9U9-F1
#
_entry.id   AF-A0A538N9U9-F1
#
_cell.length_a   1.000
_cell.length_b   1.000
_cell.length_c   1.000
_cell.angle_alpha   90.00
_cell.angle_beta   90.00
_cell.angle_gamma   90.00
#
_symmetry.space_group_name_H-M   'P 1'
#
loop_
_entity.id
_entity.type
_entity.pdbx_description
1 polymer ?
#
loop_
_entity_poly.entity_id
_entity_poly.type
_entity_poly.pdbx_seq_one_letter_code
_entity_poly.pdbx_strand_id
1 'polypeptide(L)'
;MAVDQNGYCTQCGTFRGQPTQPVSGAPQSGYPYAGPQQAPASGAPWPGQGSAAPYPFSGPPVSGTPGYTQPPQQQRRPVTLILIAASALVVVLIGAIVVVALARGGKKPDGTPVADSTTVPPGPSAAIDPCLVGTWQATSEHQQQDYPDVGPVTLIGQGEISHVSADGSVTDDYSKTSPYTGSYNGHSITMTVTGTVTSRITTAGGTLTFHDVKANGSVSYKVDGQPVGSAVPLDVSNDPVQYSCQGKTATEHTDHYDVTMTKISDSP
;
A
#
# COMPACT_ATOMS: atom_id res chain seq x y z
N MET A 1 -19.48 0.20 22.34
CA MET A 1 -18.73 1.07 21.42
C MET A 1 -18.64 2.43 22.06
N ALA A 2 -17.44 2.84 22.49
CA ALA A 2 -17.22 4.18 23.03
C ALA A 2 -16.76 5.12 21.92
N VAL A 3 -17.46 6.26 21.79
CA VAL A 3 -17.10 7.37 20.92
C VAL A 3 -16.89 8.59 21.82
N ASP A 4 -15.83 9.36 21.59
CA ASP A 4 -15.56 10.57 22.36
C ASP A 4 -16.42 11.77 21.91
N GLN A 5 -16.25 12.92 22.56
CA GLN A 5 -16.99 14.14 22.21
C GLN A 5 -16.62 14.72 20.83
N ASN A 6 -15.55 14.22 20.18
CA ASN A 6 -15.06 14.65 18.87
C ASN A 6 -15.51 13.72 17.73
N GLY A 7 -16.18 12.60 18.03
CA GLY A 7 -16.56 11.58 17.05
C GLY A 7 -15.52 10.47 16.84
N TYR A 8 -14.45 10.42 17.64
CA TYR A 8 -13.43 9.39 17.55
C TYR A 8 -13.88 8.10 18.24
N CYS A 9 -13.90 6.96 17.54
CA CYS A 9 -14.15 5.68 18.18
C CYS A 9 -12.88 5.18 18.88
N THR A 10 -12.84 5.31 20.21
CA THR A 10 -11.67 4.95 21.04
C THR A 10 -11.37 3.45 21.08
N GLN A 11 -12.25 2.62 20.53
CA GLN A 11 -12.05 1.17 20.37
C GLN A 11 -11.85 0.72 18.91
N CYS A 12 -12.04 1.60 17.92
CA CYS A 12 -12.03 1.24 16.49
C CYS A 12 -10.82 1.79 15.73
N GLY A 13 -10.00 2.66 16.34
CA GLY A 13 -8.88 3.37 15.71
C GLY A 13 -9.27 4.40 14.63
N THR A 14 -10.51 4.35 14.14
CA THR A 14 -11.00 5.10 12.98
C THR A 14 -11.85 6.31 13.36
N PHE A 15 -11.59 7.44 12.72
CA PHE A 15 -12.40 8.65 12.83
C PHE A 15 -13.68 8.50 12.01
N ARG A 16 -14.82 8.40 12.68
CA ARG A 16 -16.13 8.52 12.02
C ARG A 16 -16.64 9.94 12.22
N GLY A 17 -16.20 10.83 11.32
CA GLY A 17 -16.61 12.22 11.30
C GLY A 17 -18.14 12.38 11.37
N GLN A 18 -18.61 13.41 12.07
CA GLN A 18 -20.03 13.59 12.33
C GLN A 18 -20.82 13.64 11.00
N PRO A 19 -21.93 12.90 10.87
CA PRO A 19 -22.83 13.07 9.74
C PRO A 19 -23.48 14.45 9.83
N THR A 20 -23.02 15.37 8.98
CA THR A 20 -23.64 16.69 8.80
C THR A 20 -25.07 16.50 8.30
N GLN A 21 -26.06 16.72 9.17
CA GLN A 21 -27.45 16.67 8.74
C GLN A 21 -27.69 17.72 7.65
N PRO A 22 -28.25 17.34 6.48
CA PRO A 22 -28.60 18.32 5.46
C PRO A 22 -29.71 19.22 6.01
N VAL A 23 -29.42 20.52 6.14
CA VAL A 23 -30.40 21.51 6.58
C VAL A 23 -31.48 21.62 5.51
N SER A 24 -32.71 21.22 5.85
CA SER A 24 -33.87 21.21 4.95
C SER A 24 -34.40 22.62 4.69
N GLY A 25 -33.80 23.30 3.72
CA GLY A 25 -34.32 24.55 3.16
C GLY A 25 -35.70 24.37 2.51
N ALA A 26 -36.62 25.31 2.76
CA ALA A 26 -38.00 25.25 2.30
C ALA A 26 -38.15 25.53 0.78
N PRO A 27 -39.19 24.98 0.13
CA PRO A 27 -39.46 25.26 -1.29
C PRO A 27 -39.99 26.68 -1.50
N GLN A 28 -39.46 27.38 -2.50
CA GLN A 28 -39.94 28.70 -2.92
C GLN A 28 -40.68 28.60 -4.27
N SER A 29 -41.83 29.27 -4.38
CA SER A 29 -42.82 29.07 -5.45
C SER A 29 -43.05 30.28 -6.35
N GLY A 30 -43.40 30.03 -7.62
CA GLY A 30 -43.74 31.04 -8.63
C GLY A 30 -42.54 31.41 -9.52
N TYR A 31 -42.70 31.70 -10.82
CA TYR A 31 -43.91 31.90 -11.63
C TYR A 31 -43.76 31.25 -13.03
N PRO A 32 -44.88 30.98 -13.74
CA PRO A 32 -44.83 30.51 -15.12
C PRO A 32 -44.72 31.67 -16.12
N TYR A 33 -44.04 31.42 -17.25
CA TYR A 33 -44.29 32.17 -18.49
C TYR A 33 -44.06 31.27 -19.70
N ALA A 34 -44.88 31.42 -20.74
CA ALA A 34 -44.81 30.64 -21.98
C ALA A 34 -44.68 31.56 -23.19
N GLY A 35 -43.88 31.16 -24.17
CA GLY A 35 -43.68 31.93 -25.40
C GLY A 35 -42.60 31.31 -26.30
N PRO A 36 -42.96 30.72 -27.45
CA PRO A 36 -42.00 30.18 -28.41
C PRO A 36 -41.69 31.21 -29.52
N GLN A 37 -40.42 31.58 -29.74
CA GLN A 37 -40.07 32.40 -30.90
C GLN A 37 -38.65 32.19 -31.47
N GLN A 38 -38.63 31.68 -32.72
CA GLN A 38 -37.78 32.05 -33.86
C GLN A 38 -36.26 32.21 -33.67
N ALA A 39 -35.49 31.31 -34.30
CA ALA A 39 -34.13 31.61 -34.77
C ALA A 39 -34.16 32.59 -35.97
N PRO A 40 -33.04 33.28 -36.28
CA PRO A 40 -32.26 32.83 -37.45
C PRO A 40 -30.73 33.10 -37.43
N ALA A 41 -30.04 32.40 -38.35
CA ALA A 41 -28.88 32.83 -39.15
C ALA A 41 -27.49 33.16 -38.51
N SER A 42 -26.55 32.23 -38.74
CA SER A 42 -25.18 32.44 -39.29
C SER A 42 -24.22 33.51 -38.75
N GLY A 43 -23.01 33.11 -38.31
CA GLY A 43 -21.85 34.00 -38.22
C GLY A 43 -20.52 33.33 -37.80
N ALA A 44 -19.49 33.44 -38.66
CA ALA A 44 -18.04 33.21 -38.44
C ALA A 44 -17.51 31.79 -38.08
N PRO A 45 -16.33 31.39 -38.61
CA PRO A 45 -15.63 30.14 -38.26
C PRO A 45 -14.53 30.32 -37.19
N TRP A 46 -14.25 29.25 -36.44
CA TRP A 46 -13.10 29.15 -35.53
C TRP A 46 -12.13 28.06 -35.98
N PRO A 47 -10.83 28.35 -36.21
CA PRO A 47 -9.79 27.35 -36.36
C PRO A 47 -9.21 26.95 -35.00
N GLY A 48 -9.10 25.66 -34.70
CA GLY A 48 -8.58 25.18 -33.41
C GLY A 48 -8.65 23.67 -33.22
N GLN A 49 -7.87 22.90 -33.99
CA GLN A 49 -7.60 21.50 -33.66
C GLN A 49 -6.52 21.42 -32.56
N GLY A 50 -6.74 20.56 -31.56
CA GLY A 50 -5.81 20.33 -30.46
C GLY A 50 -6.29 19.17 -29.58
N SER A 51 -6.00 17.94 -30.00
CA SER A 51 -6.52 16.72 -29.38
C SER A 51 -5.96 16.48 -27.98
N ALA A 52 -6.83 16.16 -27.02
CA ALA A 52 -6.45 15.61 -25.72
C ALA A 52 -7.48 14.58 -25.21
N ALA A 53 -7.02 13.33 -25.12
CA ALA A 53 -7.63 12.18 -24.44
C ALA A 53 -6.45 11.25 -24.06
N PRO A 54 -6.50 10.44 -22.98
CA PRO A 54 -7.71 9.81 -22.44
C PRO A 54 -7.86 9.88 -20.90
N TYR A 55 -8.92 9.23 -20.40
CA TYR A 55 -9.09 8.70 -19.03
C TYR A 55 -8.26 7.37 -18.88
N PRO A 56 -8.35 6.52 -17.82
CA PRO A 56 -9.17 6.57 -16.58
C PRO A 56 -8.46 6.02 -15.29
N PHE A 57 -9.27 5.60 -14.31
CA PHE A 57 -9.04 4.61 -13.23
C PHE A 57 -8.48 5.06 -11.86
N SER A 58 -8.73 4.20 -10.87
CA SER A 58 -8.73 4.44 -9.40
C SER A 58 -8.80 3.10 -8.65
N GLY A 59 -8.25 2.92 -7.42
CA GLY A 59 -8.64 1.78 -6.56
C GLY A 59 -7.64 1.20 -5.50
N PRO A 60 -7.56 -0.14 -5.23
CA PRO A 60 -7.22 -0.83 -3.90
C PRO A 60 -6.02 -1.88 -3.37
N PRO A 61 -5.48 -1.87 -2.08
CA PRO A 61 -4.14 -1.52 -1.39
C PRO A 61 -2.97 -2.51 -1.08
N VAL A 62 -1.73 -1.96 -0.92
CA VAL A 62 -0.51 -2.60 -0.33
C VAL A 62 -0.07 -1.88 0.95
N SER A 63 0.07 -2.59 2.07
CA SER A 63 0.45 -2.03 3.38
C SER A 63 1.94 -2.14 3.68
N GLY A 64 2.70 -1.04 3.54
CA GLY A 64 4.12 -0.99 3.90
C GLY A 64 4.45 0.00 5.03
N THR A 65 4.93 -0.50 6.19
CA THR A 65 5.11 0.31 7.42
C THR A 65 6.56 0.36 7.93
N PRO A 66 7.36 1.38 7.58
CA PRO A 66 8.68 1.55 8.18
C PRO A 66 8.93 3.00 8.65
N GLY A 67 8.91 3.18 9.96
CA GLY A 67 8.97 4.51 10.59
C GLY A 67 10.38 5.10 10.68
N TYR A 68 10.47 6.43 10.54
CA TYR A 68 11.69 7.19 10.80
C TYR A 68 11.49 8.40 11.72
N THR A 69 12.34 8.44 12.76
CA THR A 69 12.95 9.59 13.44
C THR A 69 12.20 10.92 13.60
N GLN A 70 12.07 11.31 14.87
CA GLN A 70 11.43 12.53 15.39
C GLN A 70 12.18 13.85 15.04
N PRO A 71 11.48 14.98 14.81
CA PRO A 71 12.08 16.29 14.49
C PRO A 71 12.87 16.94 15.64
N PRO A 72 13.73 17.96 15.35
CA PRO A 72 14.72 18.49 16.30
C PRO A 72 14.11 19.20 17.51
N GLN A 73 14.75 19.03 18.67
CA GLN A 73 14.27 19.55 19.96
C GLN A 73 14.45 21.07 20.11
N GLN A 74 13.39 21.77 20.50
CA GLN A 74 13.49 23.17 20.94
C GLN A 74 14.24 23.27 22.27
N GLN A 75 15.22 24.18 22.30
CA GLN A 75 16.11 24.45 23.42
C GLN A 75 15.33 24.97 24.66
N ARG A 76 15.12 24.12 25.67
CA ARG A 76 14.52 24.50 26.97
C ARG A 76 15.52 24.36 28.12
N ARG A 77 15.22 25.05 29.23
CA ARG A 77 16.17 25.46 30.29
C ARG A 77 16.75 24.28 31.09
N PRO A 78 17.95 24.42 31.68
CA PRO A 78 18.68 23.30 32.27
C PRO A 78 18.02 22.74 33.54
N VAL A 79 17.75 21.43 33.53
CA VAL A 79 17.33 20.62 34.69
C VAL A 79 18.39 19.55 34.98
N THR A 80 19.67 19.96 34.92
CA THR A 80 20.83 19.06 34.79
C THR A 80 21.28 18.34 36.08
N LEU A 81 20.59 18.54 37.21
CA LEU A 81 20.98 17.96 38.51
C LEU A 81 20.19 16.72 38.95
N ILE A 82 19.09 16.34 38.27
CA ILE A 82 18.27 15.18 38.66
C ILE A 82 18.64 13.90 37.87
N LEU A 83 19.17 14.04 36.65
CA LEU A 83 19.40 12.89 35.74
C LEU A 83 20.58 11.98 36.10
N ILE A 84 21.54 12.45 36.91
CA ILE A 84 22.77 11.68 37.24
C ILE A 84 22.46 10.49 38.16
N ALA A 85 21.43 10.58 39.00
CA ALA A 85 21.02 9.48 39.88
C ALA A 85 20.32 8.32 39.14
N ALA A 86 19.66 8.61 38.01
CA ALA A 86 18.86 7.63 37.26
C ALA A 86 19.71 6.77 36.29
N SER A 87 20.76 7.35 35.70
CA SER A 87 21.58 6.69 34.67
C SER A 87 22.37 5.49 35.20
N ALA A 88 22.88 5.56 36.44
CA ALA A 88 23.64 4.47 37.05
C ALA A 88 22.81 3.15 37.18
N LEU A 89 21.51 3.27 37.46
CA LEU A 89 20.61 2.13 37.68
C LEU A 89 20.35 1.35 36.38
N VAL A 90 20.24 2.06 35.25
CA VAL A 90 20.04 1.47 33.92
C VAL A 90 21.26 0.65 33.47
N VAL A 91 22.48 1.16 33.71
CA VAL A 91 23.73 0.47 33.34
C VAL A 91 23.89 -0.85 34.10
N VAL A 92 23.55 -0.88 35.40
CA VAL A 92 23.57 -2.10 36.23
C VAL A 92 22.55 -3.13 35.73
N LEU A 93 21.34 -2.70 35.36
CA LEU A 93 20.30 -3.58 34.80
C LEU A 93 20.72 -4.22 33.47
N ILE A 94 21.30 -3.45 32.55
CA ILE A 94 21.78 -3.98 31.27
C ILE A 94 22.93 -4.97 31.49
N GLY A 95 23.87 -4.65 32.38
CA GLY A 95 24.98 -5.56 32.72
C GLY A 95 24.51 -6.92 33.26
N ALA A 96 23.49 -6.93 34.13
CA ALA A 96 22.92 -8.16 34.68
C ALA A 96 22.29 -9.06 33.60
N ILE A 97 21.61 -8.48 32.61
CA ILE A 97 20.93 -9.22 31.53
C ILE A 97 21.96 -9.95 30.63
N VAL A 98 23.07 -9.28 30.27
CA VAL A 98 24.12 -9.88 29.42
C VAL A 98 24.76 -11.10 30.09
N VAL A 99 25.02 -11.03 31.41
CA VAL A 99 25.58 -12.17 32.16
C VAL A 99 24.63 -13.37 32.18
N VAL A 100 23.32 -13.15 32.34
CA VAL A 100 22.31 -14.23 32.32
C VAL A 100 22.17 -14.86 30.93
N ALA A 101 22.30 -14.08 29.86
CA ALA A 101 22.29 -14.61 28.50
C ALA A 101 23.50 -15.51 28.21
N LEU A 102 24.71 -15.04 28.53
CA LEU A 102 25.95 -15.80 28.31
C LEU A 102 26.02 -17.07 29.17
N ALA A 103 25.54 -17.02 30.42
CA ALA A 103 25.50 -18.19 31.31
C ALA A 103 24.56 -19.32 30.84
N ARG A 104 23.66 -19.06 29.88
CA ARG A 104 22.70 -20.05 29.34
C ARG A 104 23.07 -20.62 27.97
N GLY A 105 24.09 -20.09 27.29
CA GLY A 105 24.52 -20.55 25.96
C GLY A 105 25.31 -21.88 25.93
N GLY A 106 25.43 -22.58 27.05
CA GLY A 106 26.37 -23.70 27.22
C GLY A 106 25.81 -25.10 26.98
N LYS A 107 25.55 -25.48 25.72
CA LYS A 107 25.56 -26.88 25.25
C LYS A 107 25.44 -27.00 23.72
N LYS A 108 26.50 -27.44 23.05
CA LYS A 108 26.44 -28.00 21.70
C LYS A 108 26.30 -29.53 21.81
N PRO A 109 25.32 -30.16 21.14
CA PRO A 109 25.37 -31.58 20.82
C PRO A 109 26.12 -31.78 19.50
N ASP A 110 27.22 -32.52 19.51
CA ASP A 110 27.89 -32.96 18.27
C ASP A 110 27.09 -34.10 17.63
N GLY A 111 26.06 -33.74 16.87
CA GLY A 111 25.20 -34.66 16.12
C GLY A 111 25.68 -34.83 14.67
N THR A 112 26.08 -36.04 14.30
CA THR A 112 26.45 -36.39 12.92
C THR A 112 25.29 -36.12 11.96
N PRO A 113 25.51 -35.43 10.83
CA PRO A 113 24.45 -35.17 9.85
C PRO A 113 24.12 -36.46 9.07
N VAL A 114 23.13 -37.21 9.56
CA VAL A 114 22.42 -38.17 8.72
C VAL A 114 21.59 -37.36 7.72
N ALA A 115 21.85 -37.56 6.42
CA ALA A 115 21.08 -36.94 5.35
C ALA A 115 19.73 -37.65 5.21
N ASP A 116 18.85 -37.40 6.17
CA ASP A 116 17.51 -37.98 6.21
C ASP A 116 16.61 -37.25 5.18
N SER A 117 16.60 -37.77 3.96
CA SER A 117 15.75 -37.30 2.85
C SER A 117 14.28 -37.60 3.13
N THR A 118 13.73 -36.95 4.16
CA THR A 118 12.31 -36.93 4.45
C THR A 118 11.61 -36.20 3.31
N THR A 119 11.12 -36.97 2.33
CA THR A 119 10.20 -36.48 1.30
C THR A 119 8.94 -35.99 2.00
N VAL A 120 8.91 -34.70 2.33
CA VAL A 120 7.72 -34.03 2.87
C VAL A 120 6.57 -34.32 1.91
N PRO A 121 5.47 -34.95 2.35
CA PRO A 121 4.34 -35.21 1.49
C PRO A 121 3.89 -33.88 0.86
N PRO A 122 3.61 -33.83 -0.46
CA PRO A 122 3.09 -32.62 -1.06
C PRO A 122 1.84 -32.20 -0.29
N GLY A 123 1.87 -30.99 0.28
CA GLY A 123 0.70 -30.42 0.94
C GLY A 123 -0.48 -30.37 -0.04
N PRO A 124 -1.72 -30.21 0.47
CA PRO A 124 -2.85 -29.98 -0.42
C PRO A 124 -2.52 -28.79 -1.34
N SER A 125 -2.42 -29.05 -2.64
CA SER A 125 -2.08 -28.03 -3.63
C SER A 125 -3.02 -26.85 -3.45
N ALA A 126 -2.49 -25.64 -3.41
CA ALA A 126 -3.34 -24.45 -3.33
C ALA A 126 -4.32 -24.49 -4.50
N ALA A 127 -5.62 -24.37 -4.19
CA ALA A 127 -6.64 -24.21 -5.21
C ALA A 127 -6.53 -22.78 -5.75
N ILE A 128 -5.67 -22.61 -6.75
CA ILE A 128 -5.55 -21.38 -7.52
C ILE A 128 -6.27 -21.53 -8.86
N ASP A 129 -6.78 -20.42 -9.37
CA ASP A 129 -7.35 -20.32 -10.70
C ASP A 129 -6.27 -20.56 -11.76
N PRO A 130 -6.39 -21.58 -12.63
CA PRO A 130 -5.41 -21.85 -13.69
C PRO A 130 -5.21 -20.67 -14.66
N CYS A 131 -6.17 -19.73 -14.73
CA CYS A 131 -6.00 -18.51 -15.51
C CYS A 131 -4.82 -17.66 -14.99
N LEU A 132 -4.59 -17.60 -13.67
CA LEU A 132 -3.55 -16.79 -13.05
C LEU A 132 -2.13 -17.34 -13.23
N VAL A 133 -1.94 -18.61 -13.62
CA VAL A 133 -0.60 -19.20 -13.73
C VAL A 133 0.20 -18.58 -14.88
N GLY A 134 1.44 -18.16 -14.62
CA GLY A 134 2.36 -17.57 -15.60
C GLY A 134 3.13 -16.36 -15.06
N THR A 135 3.82 -15.65 -15.95
CA THR A 135 4.43 -14.34 -15.65
C THR A 135 3.54 -13.20 -16.13
N TRP A 136 3.25 -12.27 -15.22
CA TRP A 136 2.44 -11.08 -15.45
C TRP A 136 3.29 -9.81 -15.38
N GLN A 137 2.80 -8.74 -16.00
CA GLN A 137 3.32 -7.39 -15.82
C GLN A 137 2.18 -6.45 -15.44
N ALA A 138 2.33 -5.69 -14.36
CA ALA A 138 1.43 -4.60 -14.02
C ALA A 138 1.51 -3.51 -15.10
N THR A 139 0.41 -3.31 -15.83
CA THR A 139 0.29 -2.33 -16.93
C THR A 139 -0.42 -1.04 -16.51
N SER A 140 -1.07 -1.05 -15.35
CA SER A 140 -1.58 0.14 -14.66
C SER A 140 -1.75 -0.21 -13.19
N GLU A 141 -1.33 0.67 -12.29
CA GLU A 141 -1.49 0.52 -10.84
C GLU A 141 -1.85 1.87 -10.20
N HIS A 142 -2.86 1.91 -9.33
CA HIS A 142 -3.42 3.15 -8.75
C HIS A 142 -3.51 3.10 -7.22
N GLN A 143 -2.39 3.29 -6.51
CA GLN A 143 -2.36 3.26 -5.04
C GLN A 143 -2.96 4.52 -4.40
N GLN A 144 -3.70 4.41 -3.29
CA GLN A 144 -4.12 5.55 -2.46
C GLN A 144 -3.43 5.48 -1.09
N GLN A 145 -2.31 6.18 -0.92
CA GLN A 145 -1.59 6.14 0.34
C GLN A 145 -2.09 7.24 1.28
N ASP A 146 -2.55 6.85 2.48
CA ASP A 146 -2.87 7.78 3.55
C ASP A 146 -1.59 8.27 4.24
N TYR A 147 -1.29 9.55 4.11
CA TYR A 147 -0.15 10.19 4.77
C TYR A 147 -0.62 10.98 6.01
N PRO A 148 0.04 10.84 7.18
CA PRO A 148 -0.25 11.66 8.36
C PRO A 148 -0.21 13.17 8.05
N ASP A 149 -1.14 13.92 8.66
CA ASP A 149 -1.35 15.37 8.49
C ASP A 149 -1.65 15.86 7.04
N VAL A 150 -1.68 14.95 6.06
CA VAL A 150 -1.90 15.19 4.63
C VAL A 150 -3.22 14.58 4.17
N GLY A 151 -3.51 13.34 4.60
CA GLY A 151 -4.65 12.54 4.14
C GLY A 151 -4.31 11.66 2.92
N PRO A 152 -5.33 11.16 2.20
CA PRO A 152 -5.13 10.22 1.10
C PRO A 152 -4.57 10.89 -0.14
N VAL A 153 -3.55 10.26 -0.74
CA VAL A 153 -2.92 10.68 -2.00
C VAL A 153 -2.93 9.52 -2.98
N THR A 154 -3.47 9.73 -4.18
CA THR A 154 -3.38 8.75 -5.26
C THR A 154 -2.02 8.83 -5.95
N LEU A 155 -1.37 7.68 -6.10
CA LEU A 155 -0.09 7.43 -6.76
C LEU A 155 -0.33 6.44 -7.91
N ILE A 156 0.08 6.80 -9.12
CA ILE A 156 -0.10 5.96 -10.33
C ILE A 156 1.26 5.40 -10.76
N GLY A 157 1.34 4.08 -10.91
CA GLY A 157 2.54 3.33 -11.31
C GLY A 157 2.24 2.20 -12.31
N GLN A 158 3.27 1.42 -12.61
CA GLN A 158 3.25 0.23 -13.48
C GLN A 158 4.64 -0.43 -13.48
N GLY A 159 4.74 -1.66 -13.98
CA GLY A 159 6.00 -2.31 -14.34
C GLY A 159 6.52 -3.35 -13.36
N GLU A 160 5.81 -3.61 -12.26
CA GLU A 160 6.00 -4.82 -11.45
C GLU A 160 5.85 -6.07 -12.32
N ILE A 161 6.69 -7.09 -12.07
CA ILE A 161 6.61 -8.40 -12.73
C ILE A 161 6.28 -9.48 -11.69
N SER A 162 5.08 -10.04 -11.77
CA SER A 162 4.55 -11.04 -10.83
C SER A 162 4.63 -12.44 -11.45
N HIS A 163 5.38 -13.35 -10.82
CA HIS A 163 5.58 -14.72 -11.27
C HIS A 163 4.69 -15.67 -10.45
N VAL A 164 3.62 -16.22 -11.06
CA VAL A 164 2.59 -17.01 -10.38
C VAL A 164 2.67 -18.48 -10.80
N SER A 165 3.14 -19.33 -9.89
CA SER A 165 3.30 -20.78 -10.09
C SER A 165 2.00 -21.57 -9.90
N ALA A 166 1.92 -22.74 -10.54
CA ALA A 166 0.77 -23.66 -10.47
C ALA A 166 0.49 -24.24 -9.06
N ASP A 167 1.43 -24.14 -8.12
CA ASP A 167 1.28 -24.53 -6.70
C ASP A 167 0.79 -23.39 -5.79
N GLY A 168 0.59 -22.20 -6.36
CA GLY A 168 0.25 -20.98 -5.65
C GLY A 168 1.44 -20.19 -5.10
N SER A 169 2.70 -20.57 -5.35
CA SER A 169 3.83 -19.69 -5.02
C SER A 169 3.86 -18.45 -5.93
N VAL A 170 4.09 -17.29 -5.34
CA VAL A 170 4.20 -16.01 -6.07
C VAL A 170 5.53 -15.32 -5.74
N THR A 171 6.14 -14.69 -6.73
CA THR A 171 7.31 -13.82 -6.57
C THR A 171 7.17 -12.57 -7.43
N ASP A 172 7.24 -11.41 -6.79
CA ASP A 172 6.99 -10.11 -7.41
C ASP A 172 8.29 -9.31 -7.45
N ASP A 173 8.69 -8.89 -8.65
CA ASP A 173 9.95 -8.18 -8.94
C ASP A 173 9.70 -6.69 -9.25
N TYR A 174 10.14 -5.83 -8.33
CA TYR A 174 10.05 -4.36 -8.47
C TYR A 174 11.26 -3.75 -9.18
N SER A 175 12.22 -4.54 -9.68
CA SER A 175 13.43 -4.02 -10.34
C SER A 175 13.17 -3.29 -11.66
N LYS A 176 11.97 -3.44 -12.24
CA LYS A 176 11.54 -2.83 -13.50
C LYS A 176 10.37 -1.86 -13.35
N THR A 177 9.83 -1.70 -12.13
CA THR A 177 8.69 -0.82 -11.84
C THR A 177 9.08 0.64 -12.09
N SER A 178 8.28 1.35 -12.88
CA SER A 178 8.45 2.80 -13.02
C SER A 178 8.01 3.49 -11.73
N PRO A 179 8.72 4.55 -11.26
CA PRO A 179 8.31 5.26 -10.06
C PRO A 179 6.85 5.70 -10.10
N TYR A 180 6.11 5.39 -9.04
CA TYR A 180 4.74 5.80 -8.86
C TYR A 180 4.68 7.33 -8.72
N THR A 181 3.71 7.97 -9.37
CA THR A 181 3.59 9.43 -9.39
C THR A 181 2.21 9.90 -8.97
N GLY A 182 2.16 10.93 -8.14
CA GLY A 182 0.92 11.56 -7.69
C GLY A 182 1.11 13.04 -7.42
N SER A 183 0.09 13.69 -6.89
CA SER A 183 0.20 15.09 -6.46
C SER A 183 -0.73 15.40 -5.29
N TYR A 184 -0.33 16.37 -4.48
CA TYR A 184 -1.09 16.85 -3.32
C TYR A 184 -0.88 18.35 -3.14
N ASN A 185 -1.96 19.13 -3.04
CA ASN A 185 -1.93 20.60 -2.91
C ASN A 185 -1.00 21.33 -3.92
N GLY A 186 -0.85 20.78 -5.13
CA GLY A 186 0.01 21.31 -6.19
C GLY A 186 1.47 20.85 -6.15
N HIS A 187 1.89 20.18 -5.08
CA HIS A 187 3.19 19.51 -5.00
C HIS A 187 3.15 18.15 -5.70
N SER A 188 4.21 17.82 -6.41
CA SER A 188 4.39 16.51 -7.05
C SER A 188 5.00 15.52 -6.07
N ILE A 189 4.44 14.31 -6.02
CA ILE A 189 4.91 13.21 -5.17
C ILE A 189 5.41 12.08 -6.08
N THR A 190 6.55 11.49 -5.74
CA THR A 190 7.09 10.32 -6.43
C THR A 190 7.52 9.27 -5.42
N MET A 191 6.98 8.06 -5.53
CA MET A 191 7.37 6.90 -4.74
C MET A 191 8.13 5.91 -5.63
N THR A 192 9.32 5.50 -5.20
CA THR A 192 10.13 4.47 -5.89
C THR A 192 10.21 3.24 -5.00
N VAL A 193 9.56 2.17 -5.44
CA VAL A 193 9.63 0.82 -4.83
C VAL A 193 10.77 0.05 -5.49
N THR A 194 11.49 -0.75 -4.71
CA THR A 194 12.61 -1.59 -5.17
C THR A 194 12.68 -2.88 -4.35
N GLY A 195 13.17 -3.95 -4.96
CA GLY A 195 13.36 -5.26 -4.30
C GLY A 195 12.39 -6.32 -4.83
N THR A 196 12.15 -7.35 -4.02
CA THR A 196 11.27 -8.47 -4.36
C THR A 196 10.34 -8.82 -3.22
N VAL A 197 9.16 -9.34 -3.54
CA VAL A 197 8.21 -9.94 -2.59
C VAL A 197 8.06 -11.42 -2.91
N THR A 198 7.82 -12.25 -1.90
CA THR A 198 7.47 -13.66 -2.06
C THR A 198 6.28 -13.99 -1.18
N SER A 199 5.32 -14.74 -1.71
CA SER A 199 4.12 -15.15 -0.98
C SER A 199 3.59 -16.50 -1.49
N ARG A 200 2.50 -16.97 -0.89
CA ARG A 200 1.65 -18.02 -1.47
C ARG A 200 0.22 -17.50 -1.58
N ILE A 201 -0.48 -17.84 -2.65
CA ILE A 201 -1.87 -17.43 -2.88
C ILE A 201 -2.84 -18.62 -2.91
N THR A 202 -4.09 -18.36 -2.54
CA THR A 202 -5.24 -19.25 -2.72
C THR A 202 -6.40 -18.45 -3.30
N THR A 203 -7.17 -19.03 -4.24
CA THR A 203 -8.33 -18.34 -4.83
C THR A 203 -9.63 -19.06 -4.53
N ALA A 204 -10.67 -18.32 -4.12
CA ALA A 204 -12.02 -18.83 -3.97
C ALA A 204 -13.05 -17.76 -4.33
N GLY A 205 -14.01 -18.08 -5.20
CA GLY A 205 -15.19 -17.24 -5.47
C GLY A 205 -14.89 -15.84 -6.02
N GLY A 206 -13.76 -15.64 -6.72
CA GLY A 206 -13.31 -14.32 -7.17
C GLY A 206 -12.53 -13.52 -6.11
N THR A 207 -12.18 -14.12 -4.98
CA THR A 207 -11.24 -13.57 -3.99
C THR A 207 -9.92 -14.34 -4.03
N LEU A 208 -8.80 -13.63 -4.07
CA LEU A 208 -7.43 -14.11 -3.88
C LEU A 208 -7.00 -13.77 -2.44
N THR A 209 -6.26 -14.66 -1.80
CA THR A 209 -5.78 -14.46 -0.41
C THR A 209 -4.32 -14.83 -0.30
N PHE A 210 -3.52 -13.93 0.27
CA PHE A 210 -2.08 -14.06 0.45
C PHE A 210 -1.71 -14.74 1.78
N HIS A 211 -0.65 -15.54 1.74
CA HIS A 211 -0.08 -16.28 2.86
C HIS A 211 1.45 -16.17 2.83
N ASP A 212 2.09 -16.34 3.99
CA ASP A 212 3.56 -16.41 4.13
C ASP A 212 4.37 -15.22 3.55
N VAL A 213 3.72 -14.06 3.37
CA VAL A 213 4.26 -12.86 2.71
C VAL A 213 5.61 -12.44 3.33
N LYS A 214 6.61 -12.26 2.47
CA LYS A 214 7.97 -11.83 2.82
C LYS A 214 8.48 -10.86 1.76
N ALA A 215 8.60 -9.59 2.14
CA ALA A 215 9.25 -8.56 1.35
C ALA A 215 10.77 -8.50 1.64
N ASN A 216 11.55 -8.19 0.61
CA ASN A 216 12.97 -7.87 0.70
C ASN A 216 13.27 -6.71 -0.26
N GLY A 217 13.17 -5.48 0.24
CA GLY A 217 13.22 -4.30 -0.60
C GLY A 217 13.19 -2.99 0.17
N SER A 218 13.02 -1.88 -0.55
CA SER A 218 12.81 -0.56 0.02
C SER A 218 11.90 0.31 -0.84
N VAL A 219 11.11 1.14 -0.18
CA VAL A 219 10.35 2.24 -0.74
C VAL A 219 11.10 3.55 -0.43
N SER A 220 11.06 4.52 -1.35
CA SER A 220 11.64 5.84 -1.14
C SER A 220 10.79 6.93 -1.78
N TYR A 221 10.72 8.10 -1.14
CA TYR A 221 9.80 9.17 -1.52
C TYR A 221 10.54 10.43 -1.94
N LYS A 222 9.94 11.16 -2.88
CA LYS A 222 10.34 12.51 -3.28
C LYS A 222 9.13 13.43 -3.31
N VAL A 223 9.34 14.69 -2.94
CA VAL A 223 8.40 15.79 -3.15
C VAL A 223 9.11 16.85 -4.00
N ASP A 224 8.50 17.24 -5.12
CA ASP A 224 9.08 18.17 -6.12
C ASP A 224 10.52 17.80 -6.53
N GLY A 225 10.72 16.50 -6.75
CA GLY A 225 11.99 15.88 -7.12
C GLY A 225 13.01 15.77 -5.97
N GLN A 226 12.80 16.42 -4.84
CA GLN A 226 13.69 16.35 -3.67
C GLN A 226 13.35 15.12 -2.81
N PRO A 227 14.35 14.32 -2.36
CA PRO A 227 14.09 13.18 -1.47
C PRO A 227 13.56 13.64 -0.12
N VAL A 228 12.55 12.93 0.41
CA VAL A 228 11.99 13.18 1.75
C VAL A 228 12.15 11.95 2.63
N GLY A 229 12.66 12.16 3.85
CA GLY A 229 13.06 11.07 4.75
C GLY A 229 14.26 10.25 4.25
N SER A 230 14.48 9.11 4.88
CA SER A 230 15.34 8.03 4.38
C SER A 230 14.50 6.99 3.64
N ALA A 231 15.15 6.13 2.83
CA ALA A 231 14.47 4.95 2.29
C ALA A 231 13.98 4.04 3.42
N VAL A 232 12.80 3.46 3.22
CA VAL A 232 12.01 2.74 4.21
C VAL A 232 11.82 1.29 3.73
N PRO A 233 12.05 0.24 4.54
CA PRO A 233 11.86 -1.16 4.11
C PRO A 233 10.56 -1.44 3.33
N LEU A 234 10.62 -2.31 2.33
CA LEU A 234 9.40 -2.81 1.69
C LEU A 234 8.67 -3.76 2.66
N ASP A 235 7.36 -3.58 2.75
CA ASP A 235 6.40 -4.30 3.58
C ASP A 235 5.05 -4.28 2.82
N VAL A 236 4.22 -5.30 2.96
CA VAL A 236 3.16 -5.65 2.00
C VAL A 236 1.91 -6.17 2.71
N SER A 237 0.72 -5.78 2.24
CA SER A 237 -0.52 -6.30 2.82
C SER A 237 -0.73 -7.78 2.49
N ASN A 238 -1.33 -8.51 3.43
CA ASN A 238 -1.84 -9.86 3.22
C ASN A 238 -3.38 -9.92 3.23
N ASP A 239 -4.06 -8.78 3.13
CA ASP A 239 -5.51 -8.70 3.05
C ASP A 239 -6.06 -9.43 1.81
N PRO A 240 -7.26 -10.05 1.88
CA PRO A 240 -7.88 -10.67 0.72
C PRO A 240 -8.30 -9.65 -0.34
N VAL A 241 -7.99 -9.93 -1.61
CA VAL A 241 -8.28 -9.06 -2.75
C VAL A 241 -9.35 -9.71 -3.64
N GLN A 242 -10.32 -8.95 -4.13
CA GLN A 242 -11.14 -9.43 -5.24
C GLN A 242 -10.26 -9.48 -6.49
N TYR A 243 -10.46 -10.46 -7.38
CA TYR A 243 -9.72 -10.53 -8.63
C TYR A 243 -10.62 -10.93 -9.80
N SER A 244 -10.17 -10.60 -11.00
CA SER A 244 -10.68 -11.22 -12.23
C SER A 244 -9.49 -11.69 -13.08
N CYS A 245 -9.70 -12.74 -13.86
CA CYS A 245 -8.73 -13.18 -14.87
C CYS A 245 -9.46 -13.64 -16.13
N GLN A 246 -9.06 -13.09 -17.27
CA GLN A 246 -9.63 -13.44 -18.57
C GLN A 246 -8.53 -13.50 -19.65
N GLY A 247 -8.04 -14.71 -19.91
CA GLY A 247 -7.07 -14.99 -20.97
C GLY A 247 -5.68 -14.44 -20.66
N LYS A 248 -5.41 -13.20 -21.09
CA LYS A 248 -4.14 -12.49 -20.86
C LYS A 248 -4.27 -11.22 -20.03
N THR A 249 -5.44 -10.94 -19.46
CA THR A 249 -5.67 -9.80 -18.57
C THR A 249 -6.12 -10.29 -17.20
N ALA A 250 -5.57 -9.71 -16.14
CA ALA A 250 -6.01 -9.91 -14.77
C ALA A 250 -6.16 -8.54 -14.07
N THR A 251 -7.03 -8.48 -13.07
CA THR A 251 -7.30 -7.26 -12.27
C THR A 251 -7.44 -7.62 -10.80
N GLU A 252 -7.04 -6.74 -9.88
CA GLU A 252 -7.13 -6.96 -8.42
C GLU A 252 -7.77 -5.77 -7.68
N HIS A 253 -8.58 -6.05 -6.64
CA HIS A 253 -9.49 -5.07 -6.03
C HIS A 253 -9.89 -5.28 -4.50
N THR A 254 -9.45 -4.43 -3.55
CA THR A 254 -9.83 -4.25 -2.09
C THR A 254 -10.20 -2.76 -1.69
N ASP A 255 -9.39 -1.99 -0.87
CA ASP A 255 -9.45 -0.50 -0.60
C ASP A 255 -8.39 0.52 -1.24
N HIS A 256 -7.01 0.44 -1.18
CA HIS A 256 -6.01 1.45 -1.79
C HIS A 256 -4.77 1.17 -2.85
N TYR A 257 -4.88 0.50 -4.04
CA TYR A 257 -4.09 0.08 -5.28
C TYR A 257 -5.00 -0.56 -6.39
N ASP A 258 -5.31 0.03 -7.56
CA ASP A 258 -6.02 -0.76 -8.62
C ASP A 258 -5.02 -1.28 -9.64
N VAL A 259 -4.76 -2.59 -9.65
CA VAL A 259 -3.82 -3.22 -10.59
C VAL A 259 -4.57 -3.83 -11.76
N THR A 260 -4.14 -3.48 -12.97
CA THR A 260 -4.44 -4.20 -14.21
C THR A 260 -3.15 -4.81 -14.77
N MET A 261 -3.09 -6.14 -14.83
CA MET A 261 -1.94 -6.89 -15.34
C MET A 261 -2.18 -7.45 -16.74
N THR A 262 -1.09 -7.59 -17.51
CA THR A 262 -1.05 -8.33 -18.77
C THR A 262 -0.12 -9.54 -18.66
N LYS A 263 -0.57 -10.72 -19.11
CA LYS A 263 0.25 -11.95 -19.09
C LYS A 263 1.28 -11.94 -20.22
N ILE A 264 2.54 -11.81 -19.84
CA ILE A 264 3.69 -11.77 -20.77
C ILE A 264 4.26 -13.16 -21.07
N SER A 265 4.06 -14.15 -20.18
CA SER A 265 4.46 -15.56 -20.38
C SER A 265 3.48 -16.50 -19.70
N ASP A 266 3.21 -17.66 -20.30
CA ASP A 266 2.44 -18.74 -19.68
C ASP A 266 3.30 -19.62 -18.73
N SER A 267 4.63 -19.52 -18.83
CA SER A 267 5.54 -19.97 -17.77
C SER A 267 5.74 -18.87 -16.71
N PRO A 268 5.82 -19.21 -15.42
CA PRO A 268 6.55 -18.42 -14.42
C PRO A 268 8.04 -18.34 -14.75
#